data_AF-A0A2T0X1L9-F1
#
_entry.id   AF-A0A2T0X1L9-F1
#
_cell.length_a   1.000
_cell.length_b   1.000
_cell.length_c   1.000
_cell.angle_alpha   90.00
_cell.angle_beta   90.00
_cell.angle_gamma   90.00
#
_symmetry.space_group_name_H-M   'P 1'
#
loop_
_entity.id
_entity.type
_entity.pdbx_description
1 polymer ?
#
loop_
_entity_poly.entity_id
_entity_poly.type
_entity_poly.pdbx_seq_one_letter_code
_entity_poly.pdbx_strand_id
1 'polypeptide(L)'
;MTRFLGALARAFLVLLLAVTPSAVLPDVGAEQAQVALLLGLFMGIFVLSEYSGPAPGLIGFRDAPPINRLRFLVLFLNAFCLSALIAGPESEAGSPALLIVLQAMGQVVALGLDFPGSPLRLMVGAVAGPSDADAVATMCGLAFLISGTVLVAFAMIVRRGAWPLNRAPANLWVLLPTFDPARGALQERLRWDGRFCVVLGLCLPFLLPMLAALSVPAGGGLAMAAPQTLVWVVAFWSWAPVAMVMRGLAMMRLAGMAAQRGSARDGRAHGLVSS
;
A
#
# COMPACT_ATOMS: atom_id res chain seq x y z
N MET A 1 -8.05 27.71 4.06
CA MET A 1 -9.18 26.80 4.37
C MET A 1 -9.16 25.50 3.57
N THR A 2 -9.01 25.50 2.24
CA THR A 2 -9.08 24.28 1.40
C THR A 2 -8.04 23.20 1.76
N ARG A 3 -6.80 23.60 2.11
CA ARG A 3 -5.74 22.65 2.51
C ARG A 3 -6.03 21.95 3.85
N PHE A 4 -6.45 22.73 4.85
CA PHE A 4 -6.81 22.21 6.17
C PHE A 4 -7.99 21.24 6.08
N LEU A 5 -9.05 21.62 5.34
CA LEU A 5 -10.20 20.74 5.14
C LEU A 5 -9.82 19.42 4.45
N GLY A 6 -8.95 19.49 3.43
CA GLY A 6 -8.42 18.30 2.80
C GLY A 6 -7.51 17.45 3.70
N ALA A 7 -6.76 18.06 4.61
CA ALA A 7 -5.95 17.35 5.60
C ALA A 7 -6.84 16.64 6.63
N LEU A 8 -7.90 17.31 7.08
CA LEU A 8 -8.90 16.77 8.01
C LEU A 8 -9.65 15.60 7.40
N ALA A 9 -10.08 15.70 6.14
CA ALA A 9 -10.71 14.57 5.43
C ALA A 9 -9.79 13.34 5.35
N ARG A 10 -8.48 13.54 5.08
CA ARG A 10 -7.51 12.43 5.06
C ARG A 10 -7.29 11.83 6.44
N ALA A 11 -7.18 12.67 7.48
CA ALA A 11 -7.06 12.22 8.86
C ALA A 11 -8.26 11.36 9.27
N PHE A 12 -9.47 11.79 8.92
CA PHE A 12 -10.69 11.04 9.17
C PHE A 12 -10.72 9.71 8.41
N LEU A 13 -10.31 9.67 7.15
CA LEU A 13 -10.22 8.43 6.38
C LEU A 13 -9.22 7.43 6.98
N VAL A 14 -8.10 7.91 7.53
CA VAL A 14 -7.11 7.06 8.20
C VAL A 14 -7.63 6.54 9.54
N LEU A 15 -8.36 7.37 10.29
CA LEU A 15 -9.08 6.92 11.49
C LEU A 15 -10.09 5.82 11.14
N LEU A 16 -10.91 6.03 10.11
CA LEU A 16 -11.89 5.05 9.64
C LEU A 16 -11.22 3.74 9.27
N LEU A 17 -10.12 3.80 8.50
CA LEU A 17 -9.30 2.64 8.13
C LEU A 17 -8.82 1.85 9.36
N ALA A 18 -8.32 2.55 10.38
CA ALA A 18 -7.80 1.91 11.59
C ALA A 18 -8.88 1.18 12.41
N VAL A 19 -10.08 1.77 12.48
CA VAL A 19 -11.23 1.21 13.24
C VAL A 19 -12.00 0.15 12.46
N THR A 20 -11.83 0.08 11.13
CA THR A 20 -12.61 -0.81 10.26
C THR A 20 -12.60 -2.28 10.71
N PRO A 21 -11.46 -2.92 11.02
CA PRO A 21 -11.48 -4.32 11.43
C PRO A 21 -12.24 -4.55 12.73
N SER A 22 -12.03 -3.69 13.73
CA SER A 22 -12.74 -3.78 15.01
C SER A 22 -14.24 -3.53 14.91
N ALA A 23 -14.69 -2.77 13.90
CA ALA A 23 -16.11 -2.47 13.69
C ALA A 23 -16.85 -3.55 12.89
N VAL A 24 -16.13 -4.32 12.06
CA VAL A 24 -16.73 -5.33 11.17
C VAL A 24 -16.71 -6.73 11.80
N LEU A 25 -15.72 -7.04 12.61
CA LEU A 25 -15.55 -8.36 13.22
C LEU A 25 -16.59 -8.61 14.35
N PRO A 26 -17.20 -9.81 14.43
CA PRO A 26 -18.35 -10.06 15.31
C PRO A 26 -18.01 -10.31 16.79
N ASP A 27 -16.75 -10.33 17.20
CA ASP A 27 -16.35 -10.66 18.58
C ASP A 27 -15.08 -9.91 19.02
N VAL A 28 -15.10 -8.58 18.87
CA VAL A 28 -13.97 -7.73 19.27
C VAL A 28 -14.25 -7.14 20.65
N GLY A 29 -13.42 -7.53 21.63
CA GLY A 29 -13.52 -7.01 22.98
C GLY A 29 -13.38 -5.49 23.04
N ALA A 30 -14.09 -4.85 23.97
CA ALA A 30 -14.12 -3.39 24.09
C ALA A 30 -12.71 -2.76 24.21
N GLU A 31 -11.79 -3.43 24.90
CA GLU A 31 -10.38 -2.99 25.01
C GLU A 31 -9.67 -2.94 23.65
N GLN A 32 -9.87 -3.95 22.80
CA GLN A 32 -9.24 -4.04 21.48
C GLN A 32 -9.78 -2.96 20.53
N ALA A 33 -11.09 -2.69 20.59
CA ALA A 33 -11.73 -1.61 19.85
C ALA A 33 -11.22 -0.22 20.31
N GLN A 34 -11.05 -0.02 21.62
CA GLN A 34 -10.49 1.21 22.17
C GLN A 34 -9.03 1.44 21.72
N VAL A 35 -8.21 0.39 21.72
CA VAL A 35 -6.83 0.47 21.21
C VAL A 35 -6.80 0.82 19.73
N ALA A 36 -7.67 0.22 18.91
CA ALA A 36 -7.79 0.54 17.49
C ALA A 36 -8.20 2.00 17.25
N LEU A 37 -9.15 2.50 18.03
CA LEU A 37 -9.60 3.89 18.00
C LEU A 37 -8.47 4.86 18.37
N LEU A 38 -7.74 4.58 19.45
CA LEU A 38 -6.64 5.41 19.92
C LEU A 38 -5.51 5.47 18.88
N LEU A 39 -5.12 4.31 18.35
CA LEU A 39 -4.09 4.23 17.32
C LEU A 39 -4.54 4.98 16.05
N GLY A 40 -5.80 4.80 15.64
CA GLY A 40 -6.39 5.53 14.52
C GLY A 40 -6.39 7.04 14.72
N LEU A 41 -6.66 7.50 15.94
CA LEU A 41 -6.62 8.92 16.29
C LEU A 41 -5.20 9.47 16.19
N PHE A 42 -4.20 8.75 16.71
CA PHE A 42 -2.80 9.13 16.59
C PHE A 42 -2.35 9.20 15.12
N MET A 43 -2.68 8.18 14.31
CA MET A 43 -2.38 8.20 12.87
C MET A 43 -3.10 9.35 12.16
N GLY A 44 -4.35 9.62 12.51
CA GLY A 44 -5.14 10.73 11.98
C GLY A 44 -4.52 12.09 12.29
N ILE A 45 -4.11 12.32 13.55
CA ILE A 45 -3.42 13.54 13.99
C ILE A 45 -2.09 13.71 13.24
N PHE A 46 -1.32 12.64 13.07
CA PHE A 46 -0.08 12.66 12.30
C PHE A 46 -0.33 13.05 10.83
N VAL A 47 -1.37 12.51 10.20
CA VAL A 47 -1.74 12.88 8.82
C VAL A 47 -2.25 14.32 8.76
N LEU A 48 -3.00 14.78 9.76
CA LEU A 48 -3.45 16.16 9.82
C LEU A 48 -2.28 17.14 9.91
N SER A 49 -1.29 16.87 10.77
CA SER A 49 -0.10 17.72 10.92
C SER A 49 0.72 17.76 9.63
N GLU A 50 0.93 16.61 9.00
CA GLU A 50 1.73 16.48 7.77
C GLU A 50 1.10 17.19 6.55
N TYR A 51 -0.23 17.16 6.43
CA TYR A 51 -0.94 17.75 5.29
C TYR A 51 -1.43 19.19 5.54
N SER A 52 -1.40 19.67 6.78
CA SER A 52 -1.74 21.06 7.11
C SER A 52 -0.59 22.04 6.83
N GLY A 53 0.67 21.60 6.95
CA GLY A 53 1.85 22.43 6.78
C GLY A 53 2.24 22.75 5.32
N PRO A 54 2.72 23.97 5.00
CA PRO A 54 3.24 24.31 3.68
C PRO A 54 4.61 23.71 3.38
N ALA A 55 5.42 23.47 4.41
CA ALA A 55 6.75 22.87 4.29
C ALA A 55 6.68 21.40 3.83
N PRO A 56 7.76 20.86 3.24
CA PRO A 56 7.87 19.43 3.04
C PRO A 56 7.87 18.70 4.38
N GLY A 57 7.16 17.59 4.45
CA GLY A 57 7.13 16.76 5.65
C GLY A 57 7.75 15.37 5.42
N LEU A 58 7.48 14.46 6.35
CA LEU A 58 8.05 13.11 6.39
C LEU A 58 7.47 12.18 5.32
N ILE A 59 6.26 12.45 4.83
CA ILE A 59 5.59 11.62 3.84
C ILE A 59 6.09 11.97 2.44
N GLY A 60 7.05 11.18 1.97
CA GLY A 60 7.49 11.24 0.58
C GLY A 60 6.32 11.03 -0.40
N PHE A 61 6.29 11.78 -1.50
CA PHE A 61 5.18 11.82 -2.45
C PHE A 61 3.84 12.33 -1.88
N ARG A 62 3.85 13.18 -0.84
CA ARG A 62 2.64 13.83 -0.27
C ARG A 62 1.70 14.40 -1.34
N ASP A 63 2.28 15.10 -2.31
CA ASP A 63 1.56 15.80 -3.37
C ASP A 63 1.50 14.98 -4.68
N ALA A 64 1.50 13.64 -4.59
CA ALA A 64 1.28 12.72 -5.70
C ALA A 64 -0.11 12.05 -5.58
N PRO A 65 -1.17 12.65 -6.14
CA PRO A 65 -2.55 12.20 -5.94
C PRO A 65 -2.80 10.71 -6.21
N PRO A 66 -2.36 10.12 -7.34
CA PRO A 66 -2.68 8.70 -7.60
C PRO A 66 -1.95 7.76 -6.63
N ILE A 67 -0.72 8.07 -6.22
CA ILE A 67 0.05 7.21 -5.33
C ILE A 67 -0.61 7.11 -3.96
N ASN A 68 -0.94 8.24 -3.35
CA ASN A 68 -1.49 8.23 -1.99
C ASN A 68 -2.94 7.71 -1.95
N ARG A 69 -3.74 8.02 -2.98
CA ARG A 69 -5.11 7.49 -3.10
C ARG A 69 -5.12 5.98 -3.26
N LEU A 70 -4.27 5.43 -4.13
CA LEU A 70 -4.22 3.99 -4.35
C LEU A 70 -3.61 3.23 -3.17
N ARG A 71 -2.59 3.79 -2.49
CA ARG A 71 -2.05 3.22 -1.24
C ARG A 71 -3.11 3.15 -0.14
N PHE A 72 -3.91 4.20 0.02
CA PHE A 72 -5.02 4.17 0.97
C PHE A 72 -6.06 3.13 0.54
N LEU A 73 -6.46 3.16 -0.74
CA LEU A 73 -7.49 2.27 -1.28
C LEU A 73 -7.14 0.79 -1.11
N VAL A 74 -5.92 0.37 -1.45
CA VAL A 74 -5.52 -1.04 -1.29
C VAL A 74 -5.53 -1.47 0.17
N LEU A 75 -5.04 -0.64 1.10
CA LEU A 75 -5.03 -1.00 2.52
C LEU A 75 -6.45 -1.04 3.09
N PHE A 76 -7.31 -0.10 2.69
CA PHE A 76 -8.71 -0.04 3.11
C PHE A 76 -9.53 -1.20 2.57
N LEU A 77 -9.41 -1.51 1.27
CA LEU A 77 -10.10 -2.66 0.67
C LEU A 77 -9.65 -3.97 1.32
N ASN A 78 -8.34 -4.14 1.58
CA ASN A 78 -7.88 -5.32 2.31
C ASN A 78 -8.45 -5.37 3.73
N ALA A 79 -8.33 -4.30 4.52
CA ALA A 79 -8.86 -4.26 5.88
C ALA A 79 -10.37 -4.57 5.92
N PHE A 80 -11.16 -3.96 5.04
CA PHE A 80 -12.60 -4.16 4.97
C PHE A 80 -12.97 -5.56 4.48
N CYS A 81 -12.50 -5.97 3.30
CA CYS A 81 -12.89 -7.24 2.68
C CYS A 81 -12.41 -8.45 3.49
N LEU A 82 -11.23 -8.38 4.10
CA LEU A 82 -10.72 -9.46 4.95
C LEU A 82 -11.50 -9.56 6.26
N SER A 83 -11.86 -8.42 6.87
CA SER A 83 -12.72 -8.43 8.07
C SER A 83 -14.10 -8.99 7.78
N ALA A 84 -14.70 -8.60 6.64
CA ALA A 84 -15.99 -9.14 6.20
C ALA A 84 -15.91 -10.65 5.93
N LEU A 85 -14.81 -11.13 5.33
CA LEU A 85 -14.59 -12.55 5.06
C LEU A 85 -14.55 -13.38 6.33
N ILE A 86 -13.91 -12.88 7.40
CA ILE A 86 -13.91 -13.53 8.71
C ILE A 86 -15.29 -13.43 9.39
N ALA A 87 -15.94 -12.26 9.31
CA ALA A 87 -17.23 -12.04 9.95
C ALA A 87 -18.32 -12.96 9.40
N GLY A 88 -18.18 -13.42 8.15
CA GLY A 88 -19.06 -14.42 7.55
C GLY A 88 -20.39 -13.83 7.04
N PRO A 89 -21.20 -14.65 6.34
CA PRO A 89 -22.41 -14.19 5.65
C PRO A 89 -23.57 -13.83 6.59
N GLU A 90 -23.49 -14.26 7.84
CA GLU A 90 -24.47 -13.94 8.89
C GLU A 90 -24.22 -12.55 9.53
N SER A 91 -23.14 -11.86 9.16
CA SER A 91 -22.82 -10.53 9.66
C SER A 91 -23.65 -9.45 8.96
N GLU A 92 -24.14 -8.46 9.73
CA GLU A 92 -24.85 -7.28 9.21
C GLU A 92 -23.95 -6.37 8.35
N ALA A 93 -22.63 -6.59 8.33
CA ALA A 93 -21.66 -5.73 7.69
C ALA A 93 -21.62 -5.81 6.15
N GLY A 94 -22.36 -6.73 5.51
CA GLY A 94 -22.30 -6.91 4.05
C GLY A 94 -23.47 -7.65 3.42
N SER A 95 -23.56 -7.57 2.09
CA SER A 95 -24.48 -8.42 1.33
C SER A 95 -23.93 -9.85 1.27
N PRO A 96 -24.69 -10.87 1.69
CA PRO A 96 -24.22 -12.26 1.70
C PRO A 96 -23.80 -12.74 0.30
N ALA A 97 -24.46 -12.27 -0.75
CA ALA A 97 -24.09 -12.59 -2.13
C ALA A 97 -22.71 -12.05 -2.52
N LEU A 98 -22.38 -10.82 -2.11
CA LEU A 98 -21.06 -10.24 -2.36
C LEU A 98 -19.97 -11.01 -1.63
N LEU A 99 -20.25 -11.45 -0.40
CA LEU A 99 -19.28 -12.19 0.40
C LEU A 99 -18.92 -13.55 -0.23
N ILE A 100 -19.92 -14.29 -0.71
CA ILE A 100 -19.72 -15.55 -1.42
C ILE A 100 -18.82 -15.34 -2.64
N VAL A 101 -19.03 -14.26 -3.39
CA VAL A 101 -18.18 -13.92 -4.55
C VAL A 101 -16.75 -13.61 -4.10
N LEU A 102 -16.55 -12.79 -3.07
CA LEU A 102 -15.20 -12.47 -2.56
C LEU A 102 -14.47 -13.72 -2.07
N GLN A 103 -15.17 -14.62 -1.37
CA GLN A 103 -14.63 -15.89 -0.91
C GLN A 103 -14.21 -16.76 -2.09
N ALA A 104 -15.08 -16.92 -3.09
CA ALA A 104 -14.76 -17.70 -4.29
C ALA A 104 -13.56 -17.12 -5.06
N MET A 105 -13.49 -15.79 -5.22
CA MET A 105 -12.36 -15.12 -5.85
C MET A 105 -11.06 -15.37 -5.06
N GLY A 106 -11.11 -15.28 -3.73
CA GLY A 106 -9.97 -15.58 -2.86
C GLY A 106 -9.49 -17.01 -3.00
N GLN A 107 -10.41 -17.99 -3.03
CA GLN A 107 -10.11 -19.41 -3.18
C GLN A 107 -9.47 -19.72 -4.54
N VAL A 108 -10.01 -19.18 -5.64
CA VAL A 108 -9.46 -19.39 -6.99
C VAL A 108 -8.03 -18.86 -7.09
N VAL A 109 -7.78 -17.66 -6.55
CA VAL A 109 -6.44 -17.07 -6.57
C VAL A 109 -5.50 -17.82 -5.63
N ALA A 110 -5.96 -18.27 -4.48
CA ALA A 110 -5.18 -19.09 -3.56
C ALA A 110 -4.72 -20.40 -4.22
N LEU A 111 -5.62 -21.10 -4.90
CA LEU A 111 -5.30 -22.31 -5.66
C LEU A 111 -4.26 -22.05 -6.76
N GLY A 112 -4.39 -20.93 -7.48
CA GLY A 112 -3.42 -20.54 -8.51
C GLY A 112 -2.04 -20.17 -7.96
N LEU A 113 -1.97 -19.77 -6.69
CA LEU A 113 -0.73 -19.45 -5.97
C LEU A 113 -0.23 -20.63 -5.11
N ASP A 114 -0.87 -21.79 -5.17
CA ASP A 114 -0.49 -22.96 -4.38
C ASP A 114 0.56 -23.81 -5.08
N PHE A 115 1.83 -23.40 -4.99
CA PHE A 115 2.97 -24.16 -5.49
C PHE A 115 4.14 -24.12 -4.50
N PRO A 116 5.09 -25.09 -4.56
CA PRO A 116 6.22 -25.13 -3.64
C PRO A 116 7.04 -23.84 -3.68
N GLY A 117 7.28 -23.25 -2.51
CA GLY A 117 8.03 -21.99 -2.38
C GLY A 117 7.24 -20.72 -2.71
N SER A 118 5.92 -20.81 -2.94
CA SER A 118 5.09 -19.63 -3.18
C SER A 118 4.99 -18.73 -1.94
N PRO A 119 4.83 -17.40 -2.12
CA PRO A 119 4.65 -16.49 -0.98
C PRO A 119 3.38 -16.81 -0.20
N LEU A 120 2.37 -17.39 -0.86
CA LEU A 120 1.16 -17.89 -0.21
C LEU A 120 1.48 -19.00 0.79
N ARG A 121 2.21 -20.06 0.39
CA ARG A 121 2.55 -21.17 1.29
C ARG A 121 3.40 -20.71 2.47
N LEU A 122 4.33 -19.78 2.24
CA LEU A 122 5.14 -19.21 3.32
C LEU A 122 4.26 -18.45 4.31
N MET A 123 3.30 -17.66 3.82
CA MET A 123 2.38 -16.89 4.67
C MET A 123 1.43 -17.79 5.47
N VAL A 124 0.81 -18.76 4.80
CA VAL A 124 -0.08 -19.75 5.46
C VAL A 124 0.71 -20.53 6.50
N GLY A 125 1.91 -21.02 6.17
CA GLY A 125 2.75 -21.75 7.13
C GLY A 125 3.25 -20.89 8.31
N ALA A 126 3.40 -19.58 8.13
CA ALA A 126 3.86 -18.68 9.20
C ALA A 126 2.74 -18.28 10.17
N VAL A 127 1.49 -18.24 9.72
CA VAL A 127 0.38 -17.58 10.45
C VAL A 127 -0.77 -18.54 10.76
N ALA A 128 -1.05 -19.52 9.91
CA ALA A 128 -2.19 -20.41 10.07
C ALA A 128 -1.96 -21.47 11.16
N GLY A 129 -3.02 -21.78 11.90
CA GLY A 129 -3.10 -22.98 12.71
C GLY A 129 -3.46 -24.22 11.87
N PRO A 130 -3.37 -25.44 12.43
CA PRO A 130 -3.62 -26.68 11.71
C PRO A 130 -5.03 -26.77 11.09
N SER A 131 -6.03 -26.16 11.72
CA SER A 131 -7.43 -26.15 11.28
C SER A 131 -7.79 -25.01 10.33
N ASP A 132 -6.97 -23.96 10.25
CA ASP A 132 -7.35 -22.67 9.68
C ASP A 132 -6.65 -22.39 8.34
N ALA A 133 -5.85 -23.33 7.85
CA ALA A 133 -4.99 -23.16 6.68
C ALA A 133 -5.77 -22.71 5.43
N ASP A 134 -6.92 -23.32 5.16
CA ASP A 134 -7.73 -23.01 3.98
C ASP A 134 -8.37 -21.60 4.06
N ALA A 135 -8.80 -21.21 5.27
CA ALA A 135 -9.37 -19.88 5.51
C ALA A 135 -8.30 -18.79 5.34
N VAL A 136 -7.12 -19.00 5.94
CA VAL A 136 -5.98 -18.07 5.80
C VAL A 136 -5.49 -18.03 4.35
N ALA A 137 -5.45 -19.16 3.64
CA ALA A 137 -5.10 -19.20 2.23
C ALA A 137 -6.07 -18.38 1.38
N THR A 138 -7.38 -18.51 1.63
CA THR A 138 -8.43 -17.73 0.97
C THR A 138 -8.28 -16.23 1.22
N MET A 139 -8.03 -15.82 2.46
CA MET A 139 -7.72 -14.44 2.82
C MET A 139 -6.50 -13.90 2.06
N CYS A 140 -5.42 -14.67 2.04
CA CYS A 140 -4.19 -14.28 1.34
C CYS A 140 -4.39 -14.17 -0.16
N GLY A 141 -5.15 -15.09 -0.77
CA GLY A 141 -5.52 -15.05 -2.18
C GLY A 141 -6.33 -13.81 -2.54
N LEU A 142 -7.34 -13.46 -1.72
CA LEU A 142 -8.13 -12.25 -1.91
C LEU A 142 -7.28 -10.98 -1.77
N ALA A 143 -6.42 -10.93 -0.74
CA ALA A 143 -5.53 -9.80 -0.51
C ALA A 143 -4.55 -9.60 -1.68
N PHE A 144 -4.00 -10.68 -2.23
CA PHE A 144 -3.18 -10.63 -3.44
C PHE A 144 -3.94 -10.11 -4.65
N LEU A 145 -5.19 -10.53 -4.83
CA LEU A 145 -6.03 -10.08 -5.94
C LEU A 145 -6.31 -8.58 -5.87
N ILE A 146 -6.70 -8.07 -4.70
CA ILE A 146 -6.95 -6.65 -4.47
C ILE A 146 -5.67 -5.85 -4.73
N SER A 147 -4.57 -6.26 -4.11
CA SER A 147 -3.25 -5.63 -4.26
C SER A 147 -2.75 -5.63 -5.70
N GLY A 148 -2.86 -6.76 -6.40
CA GLY A 148 -2.48 -6.91 -7.79
C GLY A 148 -3.31 -6.01 -8.72
N THR A 149 -4.62 -5.96 -8.52
CA THR A 149 -5.54 -5.12 -9.30
C THR A 149 -5.18 -3.64 -9.16
N VAL A 150 -4.93 -3.18 -7.93
CA VAL A 150 -4.52 -1.78 -7.67
C VAL A 150 -3.14 -1.47 -8.28
N LEU A 151 -2.19 -2.41 -8.19
CA LEU A 151 -0.87 -2.24 -8.80
C LEU A 151 -0.96 -2.12 -10.33
N VAL A 152 -1.77 -2.97 -10.97
CA VAL A 152 -2.03 -2.92 -12.42
C VAL A 152 -2.70 -1.61 -12.80
N ALA A 153 -3.70 -1.15 -12.02
CA ALA A 153 -4.35 0.14 -12.23
C ALA A 153 -3.34 1.31 -12.14
N PHE A 154 -2.45 1.30 -11.15
CA PHE A 154 -1.39 2.31 -11.03
C PHE A 154 -0.42 2.27 -12.23
N ALA A 155 0.02 1.08 -12.63
CA ALA A 155 0.90 0.92 -13.78
C ALA A 155 0.25 1.46 -15.07
N MET A 156 -1.06 1.24 -15.26
CA MET A 156 -1.82 1.81 -16.37
C MET A 156 -1.89 3.34 -16.32
N ILE A 157 -2.13 3.94 -15.15
CA ILE A 157 -2.15 5.41 -14.96
C ILE A 157 -0.80 6.01 -15.35
N VAL A 158 0.30 5.41 -14.89
CA VAL A 158 1.66 5.87 -15.21
C VAL A 158 1.97 5.69 -16.69
N ARG A 159 1.59 4.56 -17.29
CA ARG A 159 1.81 4.27 -18.72
C ARG A 159 1.04 5.20 -19.66
N ARG A 160 -0.21 5.55 -19.33
CA ARG A 160 -1.04 6.48 -20.12
C ARG A 160 -0.58 7.94 -20.01
N GLY A 161 0.48 8.23 -19.26
CA GLY A 161 0.97 9.60 -19.05
C GLY A 161 0.01 10.49 -18.27
N ALA A 162 -1.04 9.91 -17.66
CA ALA A 162 -2.02 10.64 -16.86
C ALA A 162 -1.42 11.20 -15.56
N TRP A 163 -0.24 10.71 -15.17
CA TRP A 163 0.54 11.28 -14.08
C TRP A 163 2.04 11.34 -14.43
N PRO A 164 2.71 12.44 -14.06
CA PRO A 164 2.17 13.69 -13.52
C PRO A 164 1.51 14.55 -14.62
N LEU A 165 0.35 15.15 -14.32
CA LEU A 165 -0.35 16.04 -15.25
C LEU A 165 0.55 17.24 -15.63
N ASN A 166 0.55 17.60 -16.92
CA ASN A 166 1.34 18.64 -17.60
C ASN A 166 1.23 20.08 -17.04
N ARG A 167 0.60 20.30 -15.89
CA ARG A 167 0.35 21.63 -15.30
C ARG A 167 0.70 21.69 -13.82
N ALA A 168 1.96 21.45 -13.52
CA ALA A 168 2.71 22.24 -12.55
C ALA A 168 4.17 21.73 -12.62
N PRO A 169 5.16 22.62 -12.62
CA PRO A 169 6.54 22.23 -12.41
C PRO A 169 6.61 21.68 -10.99
N ALA A 170 6.42 20.36 -10.85
CA ALA A 170 6.54 19.71 -9.56
C ALA A 170 7.99 19.95 -9.12
N ASN A 171 8.17 20.88 -8.18
CA ASN A 171 9.40 21.03 -7.42
C ASN A 171 9.79 19.61 -7.01
N LEU A 172 10.79 19.03 -7.68
CA LEU A 172 11.28 17.69 -7.33
C LEU A 172 11.63 17.66 -5.85
N TRP A 173 12.11 18.80 -5.34
CA TRP A 173 12.33 19.14 -3.93
C TRP A 173 11.09 19.02 -3.02
N VAL A 174 9.89 19.34 -3.51
CA VAL A 174 8.64 19.17 -2.75
C VAL A 174 8.20 17.70 -2.74
N LEU A 175 8.49 16.94 -3.79
CA LEU A 175 8.19 15.49 -3.84
C LEU A 175 9.26 14.63 -3.14
N LEU A 176 10.49 15.14 -3.05
CA LEU A 176 11.68 14.49 -2.52
C LEU A 176 12.47 15.50 -1.65
N PRO A 177 11.99 15.83 -0.44
CA PRO A 177 12.58 16.90 0.37
C PRO A 177 13.96 16.60 0.94
N THR A 178 14.40 15.35 0.88
CA THR A 178 15.75 14.93 1.25
C THR A 178 16.75 14.99 0.09
N PHE A 179 16.38 15.53 -1.08
CA PHE A 179 17.25 15.56 -2.26
C PHE A 179 17.92 16.91 -2.48
N ASP A 180 19.26 16.93 -2.49
CA ASP A 180 20.08 18.07 -2.88
C ASP A 180 20.30 18.11 -4.42
N PRO A 181 19.81 19.15 -5.13
CA PRO A 181 19.96 19.29 -6.58
C PRO A 181 21.40 19.62 -7.04
N ALA A 182 22.32 19.96 -6.14
CA ALA A 182 23.67 20.41 -6.49
C ALA A 182 24.62 19.28 -6.94
N ARG A 183 24.28 17.99 -6.76
CA ARG A 183 25.21 16.86 -6.96
C ARG A 183 25.25 16.22 -8.34
N GLY A 184 24.65 16.82 -9.39
CA GLY A 184 24.88 16.42 -10.79
C GLY A 184 24.37 15.04 -11.26
N ALA A 185 24.12 14.07 -10.37
CA ALA A 185 23.70 12.69 -10.71
C ALA A 185 22.26 12.36 -10.30
N LEU A 186 21.36 13.35 -10.29
CA LEU A 186 19.97 13.21 -9.82
C LEU A 186 19.20 12.10 -10.55
N GLN A 187 19.40 11.98 -11.87
CA GLN A 187 18.67 11.03 -12.69
C GLN A 187 19.12 9.59 -12.45
N GLU A 188 20.43 9.37 -12.32
CA GLU A 188 20.99 8.05 -12.07
C GLU A 188 20.61 7.55 -10.68
N ARG A 189 20.76 8.39 -9.65
CA ARG A 189 20.36 8.05 -8.28
C ARG A 189 18.87 7.71 -8.19
N LEU A 190 18.01 8.51 -8.80
CA LEU A 190 16.57 8.27 -8.76
C LEU A 190 16.15 6.98 -9.52
N ARG A 191 16.89 6.62 -10.58
CA ARG A 191 16.73 5.32 -11.26
C ARG A 191 17.18 4.17 -10.38
N TRP A 192 18.32 4.30 -9.70
CA TRP A 192 18.82 3.28 -8.77
C TRP A 192 17.88 3.06 -7.59
N ASP A 193 17.47 4.12 -6.90
CA ASP A 193 16.51 4.06 -5.80
C ASP A 193 15.17 3.47 -6.26
N GLY A 194 14.72 3.87 -7.46
CA GLY A 194 13.51 3.35 -8.06
C GLY A 194 13.57 1.85 -8.33
N ARG A 195 14.68 1.37 -8.91
CA ARG A 195 14.92 -0.07 -9.15
C ARG A 195 15.00 -0.84 -7.84
N PHE A 196 15.72 -0.31 -6.85
CA PHE A 196 15.81 -0.91 -5.53
C PHE A 196 14.43 -1.08 -4.88
N CYS A 197 13.58 -0.06 -4.92
CA CYS A 197 12.20 -0.16 -4.42
C CYS A 197 11.36 -1.21 -5.17
N VAL A 198 11.53 -1.37 -6.48
CA VAL A 198 10.81 -2.41 -7.24
C VAL A 198 11.31 -3.79 -6.85
N VAL A 199 12.62 -4.01 -6.81
CA VAL A 199 13.21 -5.31 -6.42
C VAL A 199 12.80 -5.67 -4.99
N LEU A 200 12.94 -4.73 -4.05
CA LEU A 200 12.50 -4.92 -2.68
C LEU A 200 11.00 -5.23 -2.61
N GLY A 201 10.17 -4.51 -3.37
CA GLY A 201 8.74 -4.76 -3.48
C GLY A 201 8.41 -6.18 -3.98
N LEU A 202 9.19 -6.73 -4.91
CA LEU A 202 9.01 -8.10 -5.39
C LEU A 202 9.53 -9.16 -4.39
N CYS A 203 10.52 -8.82 -3.57
CA CYS A 203 11.06 -9.71 -2.53
C CYS A 203 10.20 -9.72 -1.25
N LEU A 204 9.55 -8.62 -0.90
CA LEU A 204 8.77 -8.46 0.34
C LEU A 204 7.70 -9.55 0.58
N PRO A 205 6.93 -10.04 -0.42
CA PRO A 205 5.97 -11.12 -0.21
C PRO A 205 6.58 -12.40 0.34
N PHE A 206 7.88 -12.63 0.12
CA PHE A 206 8.63 -13.78 0.62
C PHE A 206 9.34 -13.48 1.95
N LEU A 207 9.91 -12.27 2.07
CA LEU A 207 10.64 -11.86 3.26
C LEU A 207 9.73 -11.68 4.48
N LEU A 208 8.55 -11.09 4.30
CA LEU A 208 7.64 -10.79 5.42
C LEU A 208 7.12 -12.05 6.11
N PRO A 209 6.63 -13.08 5.40
CA PRO A 209 6.26 -14.35 6.04
C PRO A 209 7.43 -15.05 6.71
N MET A 210 8.62 -14.99 6.11
CA MET A 210 9.82 -15.58 6.69
C MET A 210 10.17 -14.92 8.04
N LEU A 211 10.07 -13.60 8.14
CA LEU A 211 10.27 -12.87 9.41
C LEU A 211 9.16 -13.18 10.42
N ALA A 212 7.92 -13.31 9.96
CA ALA A 212 6.79 -13.70 10.82
C ALA A 212 6.99 -15.09 11.42
N ALA A 213 7.44 -16.06 10.64
CA ALA A 213 7.72 -17.42 11.10
C ALA A 213 8.82 -17.48 12.18
N LEU A 214 9.77 -16.54 12.19
CA LEU A 214 10.80 -16.43 13.24
C LEU A 214 10.27 -15.82 14.54
N SER A 215 9.19 -15.03 14.46
CA SER A 215 8.62 -14.30 15.59
C SER A 215 7.58 -15.12 16.35
N VAL A 216 7.01 -16.13 15.71
CA VAL A 216 5.97 -16.98 16.27
C VAL A 216 6.60 -18.23 16.91
N PRO A 217 6.38 -18.50 18.21
CA PRO A 217 6.90 -19.71 18.85
C PRO A 217 6.31 -20.96 18.17
N ALA A 218 7.13 -22.00 18.03
CA ALA A 218 6.76 -23.25 17.38
C ALA A 218 5.45 -23.82 17.96
N GLY A 219 4.39 -23.84 17.15
CA GLY A 219 3.06 -24.35 17.52
C GLY A 219 2.02 -23.30 17.92
N GLY A 220 2.37 -22.02 18.06
CA GLY A 220 1.45 -20.94 18.45
C GLY A 220 0.99 -20.10 17.26
N GLY A 221 0.20 -20.64 16.33
CA GLY A 221 -0.27 -19.88 15.16
C GLY A 221 -1.01 -18.59 15.56
N LEU A 222 -0.74 -17.49 14.84
CA LEU A 222 -1.38 -16.16 14.96
C LEU A 222 -2.84 -16.14 14.44
N ALA A 223 -3.46 -17.31 14.27
CA ALA A 223 -4.65 -17.56 13.45
C ALA A 223 -5.95 -16.96 14.02
N MET A 224 -7.05 -17.72 14.02
CA MET A 224 -8.37 -17.21 14.45
C MET A 224 -8.48 -16.86 15.94
N ALA A 225 -7.42 -17.11 16.74
CA ALA A 225 -7.34 -16.64 18.12
C ALA A 225 -7.26 -15.11 18.25
N ALA A 226 -6.76 -14.42 17.21
CA ALA A 226 -6.71 -12.96 17.17
C ALA A 226 -7.11 -12.44 15.78
N PRO A 227 -8.41 -12.48 15.41
CA PRO A 227 -8.88 -12.20 14.06
C PRO A 227 -8.50 -10.80 13.55
N GLN A 228 -8.55 -9.81 14.44
CA GLN A 228 -8.14 -8.43 14.11
C GLN A 228 -6.65 -8.34 13.77
N THR A 229 -5.79 -9.05 14.50
CA THR A 229 -4.34 -9.10 14.21
C THR A 229 -4.10 -9.80 12.88
N LEU A 230 -4.79 -10.90 12.62
CA LEU A 230 -4.71 -11.63 11.34
C LEU A 230 -5.06 -10.75 10.14
N VAL A 231 -6.15 -9.97 10.23
CA VAL A 231 -6.54 -9.01 9.18
C VAL A 231 -5.39 -8.04 8.90
N TRP A 232 -4.81 -7.43 9.92
CA TRP A 232 -3.72 -6.47 9.74
C TRP A 232 -2.47 -7.12 9.17
N VAL A 233 -2.10 -8.31 9.65
CA VAL A 233 -0.94 -9.06 9.16
C VAL A 233 -1.06 -9.35 7.66
N VAL A 234 -2.20 -9.87 7.20
CA VAL A 234 -2.44 -10.17 5.78
C VAL A 234 -2.58 -8.88 4.94
N ALA A 235 -3.25 -7.86 5.48
CA ALA A 235 -3.41 -6.57 4.81
C ALA A 235 -2.06 -5.87 4.59
N PHE A 236 -1.19 -5.81 5.62
CA PHE A 236 0.15 -5.23 5.50
C PHE A 236 1.07 -6.05 4.62
N TRP A 237 1.01 -7.38 4.72
CA TRP A 237 1.82 -8.28 3.89
C TRP A 237 1.55 -8.10 2.40
N SER A 238 0.28 -7.96 1.99
CA SER A 238 -0.09 -7.72 0.59
C SER A 238 0.10 -6.26 0.16
N TRP A 239 -0.03 -5.30 1.09
CA TRP A 239 0.06 -3.87 0.81
C TRP A 239 1.50 -3.36 0.66
N ALA A 240 2.42 -3.77 1.54
CA ALA A 240 3.79 -3.26 1.58
C ALA A 240 4.57 -3.50 0.25
N PRO A 241 4.50 -4.70 -0.36
CA PRO A 241 5.03 -4.95 -1.71
C PRO A 241 4.54 -3.94 -2.74
N VAL A 242 3.22 -3.75 -2.81
CA VAL A 242 2.57 -2.85 -3.77
C VAL A 242 2.98 -1.41 -3.52
N ALA A 243 3.02 -0.96 -2.26
CA ALA A 243 3.44 0.38 -1.90
C ALA A 243 4.89 0.68 -2.32
N MET A 244 5.79 -0.31 -2.25
CA MET A 244 7.19 -0.23 -2.69
C MET A 244 7.33 -0.25 -4.21
N VAL A 245 6.64 -1.15 -4.92
CA VAL A 245 6.66 -1.18 -6.39
C VAL A 245 6.09 0.12 -6.98
N MET A 246 4.96 0.62 -6.45
CA MET A 246 4.40 1.91 -6.89
C MET A 246 5.38 3.06 -6.65
N ARG A 247 6.11 3.05 -5.51
CA ARG A 247 7.16 4.04 -5.23
C ARG A 247 8.26 3.98 -6.28
N GLY A 248 8.76 2.79 -6.59
CA GLY A 248 9.83 2.60 -7.55
C GLY A 248 9.44 3.02 -8.97
N LEU A 249 8.25 2.63 -9.42
CA LEU A 249 7.68 3.05 -10.70
C LEU A 249 7.56 4.58 -10.81
N ALA A 250 7.10 5.23 -9.73
CA ALA A 250 7.00 6.69 -9.69
C ALA A 250 8.38 7.38 -9.79
N MET A 251 9.38 6.88 -9.05
CA MET A 251 10.76 7.40 -9.11
C MET A 251 11.37 7.26 -10.51
N MET A 252 11.25 6.08 -11.13
CA MET A 252 11.77 5.86 -12.49
C MET A 252 11.08 6.74 -13.53
N ARG A 253 9.76 6.97 -13.40
CA ARG A 253 9.01 7.89 -14.27
C ARG A 253 9.52 9.32 -14.14
N LEU A 254 9.71 9.80 -12.90
CA LEU A 254 10.28 11.12 -12.61
C LEU A 254 11.69 11.29 -13.21
N ALA A 255 12.54 10.27 -13.08
CA ALA A 255 13.88 10.28 -13.65
C ALA A 255 13.86 10.36 -15.18
N GLY A 256 12.95 9.64 -15.84
CA GLY A 256 12.76 9.71 -17.29
C GLY A 256 12.34 11.10 -17.79
N MET A 257 11.45 11.79 -17.07
CA MET A 257 11.03 13.16 -17.43
C MET A 257 12.15 14.19 -17.19
N ALA A 258 12.95 14.01 -16.14
CA ALA A 258 14.11 14.86 -15.90
C ALA A 258 15.15 14.74 -17.03
N ALA A 259 15.40 13.53 -17.53
CA ALA A 259 16.29 13.28 -18.66
C ALA A 259 15.81 13.97 -19.94
N GLN A 260 14.54 13.81 -20.31
CA GLN A 260 13.96 14.43 -21.51
C GLN A 260 14.06 15.96 -21.50
N ARG A 261 13.90 16.59 -20.33
CA ARG A 261 14.04 18.05 -20.18
C ARG A 261 15.48 18.53 -20.28
N GLY A 262 16.44 17.77 -19.75
CA GLY A 262 17.86 18.08 -19.90
C GLY A 262 18.24 18.19 -21.37
N SER A 263 17.92 17.15 -22.16
CA SER A 263 18.18 17.12 -23.60
C SER A 263 17.50 18.24 -24.38
N ALA A 264 16.26 18.61 -24.01
CA ALA A 264 15.54 19.71 -24.65
C ALA A 264 16.13 21.10 -24.32
N ARG A 265 16.75 21.27 -23.15
CA ARG A 265 17.41 22.52 -22.75
C ARG A 265 18.75 22.71 -23.47
N ASP A 266 19.55 21.65 -23.57
CA ASP A 266 20.83 21.67 -24.29
C ASP A 266 20.62 21.92 -25.79
N GLY A 267 19.60 21.31 -26.41
CA GLY A 267 19.25 21.57 -27.81
C GLY A 267 18.84 23.02 -28.10
N ARG A 268 18.20 23.71 -27.14
CA ARG A 268 17.88 25.15 -27.26
C ARG A 268 19.09 26.05 -27.05
N ALA A 269 20.01 25.66 -26.17
CA ALA A 269 21.26 26.40 -25.94
C ALA A 269 22.15 26.39 -27.19
N HIS A 270 22.23 25.25 -27.90
CA HIS A 270 23.00 25.17 -29.15
C HIS A 270 22.36 25.92 -30.33
N GLY A 271 21.04 26.00 -30.42
CA GLY A 271 20.36 26.75 -31.49
C GLY A 271 20.48 28.27 -31.38
N LEU A 272 20.72 28.82 -30.17
CA LEU A 272 20.90 30.25 -29.94
C LEU A 272 22.34 30.74 -30.17
N VAL A 273 23.31 29.83 -30.29
CA VAL A 273 24.73 30.16 -30.57
C VAL A 273 25.02 30.14 -32.08
N SER A 274 24.10 29.60 -32.88
CA SER A 274 24.24 29.47 -34.34
C SER A 274 23.39 30.47 -35.15
N SER A 275 22.87 31.53 -34.53
CA SER A 275 22.08 32.60 -35.16
C SER A 275 22.82 33.92 -35.07
#